data_AF-H8GJ65-F1
#
_entry.id   AF-H8GJ65-F1
#
_cell.length_a   1.000
_cell.length_b   1.000
_cell.length_c   1.000
_cell.angle_alpha   90.00
_cell.angle_beta   90.00
_cell.angle_gamma   90.00
#
_symmetry.space_group_name_H-M   'P 1'
#
loop_
_entity.id
_entity.type
_entity.pdbx_description
1 polymer ?
#
loop_
_entity_poly.entity_id
_entity_poly.type
_entity_poly.pdbx_seq_one_letter_code
_entity_poly.pdbx_strand_id
1 'polypeptide(L)'
;MITRWLISDERVLGAAYSELIGYLWVHGIKHPVFAKDVLDTLDAADFKYLVRRLIGWTFYEEALFSLTFSLLEANEAQQQTFGWVHALLVNEVGRNYSHATLETIQEKLEGATPEVKELLKSAHAELLAYTEAINQLAIRHELRPPIPERIRHSVTLKKEREMREARDKADEQSIFQQICIRIQLKAGTGSFSIYGDEVGPINRLGSHSYSITLPAQYVIDPLNDEITKLELRLAKRGDE
;
A
#
# COMPACT_ATOMS: atom_id res chain seq x y z
N MET A 1 -16.57 13.05 5.25
CA MET A 1 -15.61 14.11 4.88
C MET A 1 -14.73 13.68 3.71
N ILE A 2 -13.94 12.61 3.84
CA ILE A 2 -13.03 12.13 2.79
C ILE A 2 -13.70 11.83 1.45
N THR A 3 -14.92 11.24 1.45
CA THR A 3 -15.69 11.01 0.22
C THR A 3 -16.02 12.30 -0.52
N ARG A 4 -16.43 13.36 0.22
CA ARG A 4 -16.78 14.66 -0.37
C ARG A 4 -15.57 15.38 -0.95
N TRP A 5 -14.41 15.23 -0.30
CA TRP A 5 -13.16 15.81 -0.80
C TRP A 5 -12.70 15.11 -2.09
N LEU A 6 -12.82 13.79 -2.13
CA LEU A 6 -12.37 13.00 -3.27
C LEU A 6 -13.24 13.22 -4.53
N ILE A 7 -14.55 13.44 -4.34
CA ILE A 7 -15.50 13.71 -5.43
C ILE A 7 -15.63 15.20 -5.82
N SER A 8 -15.07 16.12 -5.03
CA SER A 8 -15.06 17.53 -5.39
C SER A 8 -14.17 17.77 -6.61
N ASP A 9 -14.61 18.62 -7.52
CA ASP A 9 -13.83 19.01 -8.71
C ASP A 9 -12.57 19.82 -8.34
N GLU A 10 -12.49 20.34 -7.11
CA GLU A 10 -11.32 21.06 -6.62
C GLU A 10 -10.14 20.11 -6.39
N ARG A 11 -9.08 20.29 -7.19
CA ARG A 11 -7.85 19.49 -7.07
C ARG A 11 -7.20 19.59 -5.69
N VAL A 12 -7.28 20.76 -5.05
CA VAL A 12 -6.72 20.99 -3.71
C VAL A 12 -7.34 20.04 -2.68
N LEU A 13 -8.62 19.71 -2.80
CA LEU A 13 -9.27 18.76 -1.90
C LEU A 13 -8.82 17.31 -2.13
N GLY A 14 -8.45 16.95 -3.37
CA GLY A 14 -7.79 15.67 -3.66
C GLY A 14 -6.40 15.56 -3.03
N ALA A 15 -5.62 16.64 -3.09
CA ALA A 15 -4.31 16.70 -2.43
C ALA A 15 -4.45 16.62 -0.90
N ALA A 16 -5.37 17.39 -0.32
CA ALA A 16 -5.67 17.35 1.11
C ALA A 16 -6.17 15.97 1.58
N TYR A 17 -6.94 15.28 0.73
CA TYR A 17 -7.32 13.89 0.97
C TYR A 17 -6.08 12.98 1.06
N SER A 18 -5.16 13.07 0.11
CA SER A 18 -3.96 12.23 0.09
C SER A 18 -3.07 12.46 1.32
N GLU A 19 -2.87 13.74 1.70
CA GLU A 19 -2.16 14.11 2.93
C GLU A 19 -2.83 13.58 4.19
N LEU A 20 -4.16 13.69 4.28
CA LEU A 20 -4.92 13.17 5.41
C LEU A 20 -4.81 11.65 5.52
N ILE A 21 -4.93 10.92 4.41
CA ILE A 21 -4.80 9.46 4.41
C ILE A 21 -3.38 9.05 4.83
N GLY A 22 -2.35 9.73 4.34
CA GLY A 22 -0.98 9.49 4.76
C GLY A 22 -0.75 9.78 6.24
N TYR A 23 -1.29 10.88 6.75
CA TYR A 23 -1.26 11.21 8.18
C TYR A 23 -1.93 10.11 9.01
N LEU A 24 -3.15 9.72 8.66
CA LEU A 24 -3.89 8.65 9.35
C LEU A 24 -3.11 7.34 9.36
N TRP A 25 -2.52 6.96 8.22
CA TRP A 25 -1.77 5.72 8.10
C TRP A 25 -0.53 5.69 9.00
N VAL A 26 0.25 6.79 9.03
CA VAL A 26 1.42 6.93 9.92
C VAL A 26 1.02 6.87 11.40
N HIS A 27 -0.18 7.34 11.73
CA HIS A 27 -0.75 7.28 13.08
C HIS A 27 -1.54 6.00 13.39
N GLY A 28 -1.47 4.98 12.52
CA GLY A 28 -2.05 3.64 12.76
C GLY A 28 -3.52 3.49 12.36
N ILE A 29 -4.15 4.52 11.80
CA ILE A 29 -5.51 4.45 11.27
C ILE A 29 -5.42 4.03 9.80
N LYS A 30 -5.53 2.71 9.58
CA LYS A 30 -5.26 2.08 8.27
C LYS A 30 -6.47 1.82 7.40
N HIS A 31 -7.67 1.80 7.98
CA HIS A 31 -8.89 1.34 7.29
C HIS A 31 -9.97 2.43 7.19
N PRO A 32 -9.71 3.56 6.50
CA PRO A 32 -10.74 4.56 6.22
C PRO A 32 -11.86 3.99 5.35
N VAL A 33 -13.08 4.46 5.56
CA VAL A 33 -14.27 4.05 4.79
C VAL A 33 -14.96 5.27 4.20
N PHE A 34 -15.57 5.10 3.02
CA PHE A 34 -16.40 6.16 2.45
C PHE A 34 -17.67 6.37 3.29
N ALA A 35 -18.09 7.63 3.38
CA ALA A 35 -19.33 8.00 4.03
C ALA A 35 -20.52 7.52 3.18
N LYS A 36 -21.28 6.55 3.70
CA LYS A 36 -22.42 5.93 3.01
C LYS A 36 -23.48 6.94 2.56
N ASP A 37 -23.78 7.93 3.40
CA ASP A 37 -24.73 9.02 3.09
C ASP A 37 -24.37 9.77 1.81
N VAL A 38 -23.08 9.87 1.50
CA VAL A 38 -22.60 10.50 0.26
C VAL A 38 -22.65 9.50 -0.89
N LEU A 39 -22.22 8.26 -0.70
CA LEU A 39 -22.25 7.23 -1.74
C LEU A 39 -23.67 7.02 -2.29
N ASP A 40 -24.67 7.02 -1.41
CA ASP A 40 -26.07 6.81 -1.77
C ASP A 40 -26.66 7.94 -2.63
N THR A 41 -25.95 9.07 -2.75
CA THR A 41 -26.38 10.22 -3.58
C THR A 41 -25.71 10.26 -4.96
N LEU A 42 -24.75 9.36 -5.22
CA LEU A 42 -23.92 9.40 -6.42
C LEU A 42 -24.61 8.73 -7.61
N ASP A 43 -24.40 9.30 -8.80
CA ASP A 43 -24.76 8.66 -10.05
C ASP A 43 -23.58 7.83 -10.62
N ALA A 44 -23.81 7.19 -11.77
CA ALA A 44 -22.78 6.36 -12.41
C ALA A 44 -21.52 7.15 -12.83
N ALA A 45 -21.67 8.41 -13.25
CA ALA A 45 -20.54 9.26 -13.64
C ALA A 45 -19.72 9.68 -12.43
N ASP A 46 -20.39 9.96 -11.32
CA ASP A 46 -19.82 10.26 -10.02
C ASP A 46 -19.06 9.06 -9.43
N PHE A 47 -19.58 7.84 -9.56
CA PHE A 47 -18.85 6.62 -9.17
C PHE A 47 -17.60 6.40 -10.00
N LYS A 48 -17.70 6.55 -11.33
CA LYS A 48 -16.53 6.49 -12.23
C LYS A 48 -15.48 7.51 -11.80
N TYR A 49 -15.90 8.72 -11.49
CA TYR A 49 -15.03 9.80 -11.04
C TYR A 49 -14.35 9.48 -9.70
N LEU A 50 -15.14 8.99 -8.73
CA LEU A 50 -14.67 8.57 -7.41
C LEU A 50 -13.61 7.48 -7.52
N VAL A 51 -13.85 6.46 -8.34
CA VAL A 51 -12.92 5.33 -8.55
C VAL A 51 -11.60 5.80 -9.15
N ARG A 52 -11.63 6.66 -10.17
CA ARG A 52 -10.41 7.25 -10.76
C ARG A 52 -9.61 8.04 -9.72
N ARG A 53 -10.30 8.89 -8.97
CA ARG A 53 -9.69 9.70 -7.90
C ARG A 53 -9.13 8.82 -6.78
N LEU A 54 -9.83 7.74 -6.41
CA LEU A 54 -9.36 6.77 -5.41
C LEU A 54 -7.99 6.20 -5.80
N ILE A 55 -7.85 5.70 -7.03
CA ILE A 55 -6.58 5.15 -7.54
C ILE A 55 -5.51 6.24 -7.66
N GLY A 56 -5.88 7.41 -8.18
CA GLY A 56 -4.93 8.49 -8.46
C GLY A 56 -4.33 9.13 -7.20
N TRP A 57 -5.07 9.20 -6.10
CA TRP A 57 -4.67 9.89 -4.87
C TRP A 57 -4.29 8.98 -3.70
N THR A 58 -4.60 7.68 -3.76
CA THR A 58 -4.34 6.73 -2.66
C THR A 58 -3.12 5.87 -2.98
N PHE A 59 -2.11 5.93 -2.12
CA PHE A 59 -0.89 5.13 -2.28
C PHE A 59 -0.84 3.92 -1.33
N TYR A 60 -1.47 4.01 -0.16
CA TYR A 60 -1.38 2.98 0.87
C TYR A 60 -2.36 1.84 0.60
N GLU A 61 -1.84 0.62 0.65
CA GLU A 61 -2.54 -0.62 0.37
C GLU A 61 -3.79 -0.81 1.24
N GLU A 62 -3.65 -0.69 2.56
CA GLU A 62 -4.77 -0.95 3.49
C GLU A 62 -5.90 0.08 3.33
N ALA A 63 -5.53 1.33 3.02
CA ALA A 63 -6.49 2.38 2.74
C ALA A 63 -7.22 2.13 1.42
N LEU A 64 -6.50 1.67 0.40
CA LEU A 64 -7.08 1.36 -0.91
C LEU A 64 -8.07 0.18 -0.82
N PHE A 65 -7.73 -0.87 -0.07
CA PHE A 65 -8.64 -1.99 0.16
C PHE A 65 -9.89 -1.58 0.95
N SER A 66 -9.72 -0.95 2.11
CA SER A 66 -10.85 -0.55 2.96
C SER A 66 -11.83 0.36 2.22
N LEU A 67 -11.33 1.32 1.45
CA LEU A 67 -12.15 2.20 0.62
C LEU A 67 -12.82 1.46 -0.53
N THR A 68 -12.11 0.56 -1.21
CA THR A 68 -12.69 -0.29 -2.28
C THR A 68 -13.83 -1.14 -1.75
N PHE A 69 -13.65 -1.81 -0.61
CA PHE A 69 -14.72 -2.62 -0.01
C PHE A 69 -15.88 -1.78 0.53
N SER A 70 -15.63 -0.55 0.98
CA SER A 70 -16.70 0.34 1.44
C SER A 70 -17.70 0.73 0.33
N LEU A 71 -17.31 0.60 -0.95
CA LEU A 71 -18.24 0.79 -2.07
C LEU A 71 -19.36 -0.27 -2.11
N LEU A 72 -19.15 -1.44 -1.50
CA LEU A 72 -20.16 -2.50 -1.39
C LEU A 72 -21.28 -2.15 -0.40
N GLU A 73 -21.10 -1.12 0.43
CA GLU A 73 -22.07 -0.70 1.44
C GLU A 73 -23.09 0.33 0.91
N ALA A 74 -22.91 0.82 -0.33
CA ALA A 74 -23.82 1.72 -1.01
C ALA A 74 -25.20 1.08 -1.23
N ASN A 75 -26.25 1.90 -1.31
CA ASN A 75 -27.57 1.42 -1.71
C ASN A 75 -27.53 0.94 -3.17
N GLU A 76 -28.25 -0.14 -3.47
CA GLU A 76 -28.24 -0.76 -4.80
C GLU A 76 -26.81 -1.08 -5.31
N ALA A 77 -25.90 -1.43 -4.38
CA ALA A 77 -24.50 -1.72 -4.69
C ALA A 77 -24.32 -2.75 -5.81
N GLN A 78 -25.21 -3.75 -5.89
CA GLN A 78 -25.13 -4.78 -6.92
C GLN A 78 -25.22 -4.20 -8.34
N GLN A 79 -26.06 -3.19 -8.56
CA GLN A 79 -26.21 -2.54 -9.85
C GLN A 79 -25.14 -1.45 -10.07
N GLN A 80 -24.77 -0.73 -9.01
CA GLN A 80 -24.00 0.51 -9.14
C GLN A 80 -22.49 0.33 -8.91
N THR A 81 -22.08 -0.48 -7.93
CA THR A 81 -20.69 -0.50 -7.44
C THR A 81 -19.98 -1.84 -7.59
N PHE A 82 -20.69 -2.96 -7.69
CA PHE A 82 -20.08 -4.29 -7.79
C PHE A 82 -19.13 -4.40 -9.00
N GLY A 83 -19.53 -3.88 -10.16
CA GLY A 83 -18.66 -3.85 -11.35
C GLY A 83 -17.36 -3.07 -11.12
N TRP A 84 -17.45 -1.93 -10.42
CA TRP A 84 -16.28 -1.13 -10.06
C TRP A 84 -15.37 -1.85 -9.06
N VAL A 85 -15.94 -2.47 -8.03
CA VAL A 85 -15.18 -3.24 -7.04
C VAL A 85 -14.48 -4.42 -7.70
N HIS A 86 -15.16 -5.15 -8.58
CA HIS A 86 -14.52 -6.22 -9.36
C HIS A 86 -13.36 -5.71 -10.19
N ALA A 87 -13.57 -4.62 -10.96
CA ALA A 87 -12.52 -4.03 -11.78
C ALA A 87 -11.33 -3.55 -10.95
N LEU A 88 -11.57 -2.93 -9.80
CA LEU A 88 -10.52 -2.50 -8.86
C LEU A 88 -9.72 -3.69 -8.33
N LEU A 89 -10.40 -4.75 -7.87
CA LEU A 89 -9.76 -5.93 -7.31
C LEU A 89 -8.99 -6.76 -8.34
N VAL A 90 -9.32 -6.67 -9.62
CA VAL A 90 -8.68 -7.48 -10.67
C VAL A 90 -7.64 -6.70 -11.47
N ASN A 91 -7.96 -5.46 -11.87
CA ASN A 91 -7.17 -4.73 -12.86
C ASN A 91 -6.24 -3.68 -12.26
N GLU A 92 -6.61 -3.12 -11.10
CA GLU A 92 -5.90 -1.99 -10.50
C GLU A 92 -5.21 -2.41 -9.21
N VAL A 93 -5.96 -2.46 -8.11
CA VAL A 93 -5.47 -2.85 -6.79
C VAL A 93 -4.89 -4.26 -6.82
N GLY A 94 -5.61 -5.20 -7.45
CA GLY A 94 -5.18 -6.58 -7.61
C GLY A 94 -3.83 -6.74 -8.29
N ARG A 95 -3.60 -6.05 -9.40
CA ARG A 95 -2.34 -6.19 -10.12
C ARG A 95 -1.17 -5.53 -9.38
N ASN A 96 -1.45 -4.44 -8.68
CA ASN A 96 -0.45 -3.72 -7.91
C ASN A 96 -0.09 -4.43 -6.59
N TYR A 97 -1.04 -5.15 -5.98
CA TYR A 97 -0.90 -5.81 -4.68
C TYR A 97 -1.47 -7.23 -4.72
N SER A 98 -1.01 -8.06 -5.65
CA SER A 98 -1.66 -9.37 -5.95
C SER A 98 -1.76 -10.30 -4.75
N HIS A 99 -0.66 -10.55 -4.04
CA HIS A 99 -0.65 -11.41 -2.87
C HIS A 99 -1.60 -10.90 -1.79
N ALA A 100 -1.48 -9.63 -1.42
CA ALA A 100 -2.30 -9.04 -0.38
C ALA A 100 -3.78 -8.95 -0.75
N THR A 101 -4.08 -8.75 -2.04
CA THR A 101 -5.47 -8.76 -2.54
C THR A 101 -6.09 -10.15 -2.39
N LEU A 102 -5.36 -11.21 -2.75
CA LEU A 102 -5.84 -12.59 -2.61
C LEU A 102 -6.09 -12.92 -1.13
N GLU A 103 -5.17 -12.56 -0.24
CA GLU A 103 -5.29 -12.76 1.21
C GLU A 103 -6.50 -11.99 1.77
N THR A 104 -6.63 -10.70 1.44
CA THR A 104 -7.74 -9.87 1.91
C THR A 104 -9.11 -10.36 1.40
N ILE A 105 -9.17 -10.86 0.15
CA ILE A 105 -10.40 -11.45 -0.37
C ILE A 105 -10.76 -12.71 0.43
N GLN A 106 -9.79 -13.58 0.74
CA GLN A 106 -10.03 -14.79 1.53
C GLN A 106 -10.58 -14.46 2.92
N GLU A 107 -10.00 -13.48 3.62
CA GLU A 107 -10.49 -13.01 4.91
C GLU A 107 -11.94 -12.50 4.83
N LYS A 108 -12.25 -11.71 3.78
CA LYS A 108 -13.60 -11.13 3.60
C LYS A 108 -14.67 -12.17 3.23
N LEU A 109 -14.29 -13.32 2.66
CA LEU A 109 -15.25 -14.37 2.30
C LEU A 109 -15.95 -14.98 3.52
N GLU A 110 -15.35 -14.99 4.70
CA GLU A 110 -15.92 -15.63 5.90
C GLU A 110 -17.21 -14.94 6.38
N GLY A 111 -17.29 -13.61 6.25
CA GLY A 111 -18.41 -12.79 6.73
C GLY A 111 -19.34 -12.22 5.66
N ALA A 112 -19.08 -12.50 4.37
CA ALA A 112 -19.80 -11.87 3.26
C ALA A 112 -21.20 -12.47 2.97
N THR A 113 -22.10 -11.64 2.42
CA THR A 113 -23.39 -12.07 1.88
C THR A 113 -23.19 -12.97 0.65
N PRO A 114 -24.19 -13.76 0.22
CA PRO A 114 -24.06 -14.64 -0.94
C PRO A 114 -23.62 -13.90 -2.22
N GLU A 115 -24.17 -12.72 -2.48
CA GLU A 115 -23.90 -11.91 -3.67
C GLU A 115 -22.46 -11.38 -3.66
N VAL A 116 -22.01 -10.88 -2.49
CA VAL A 116 -20.63 -10.43 -2.30
C VAL A 116 -19.67 -11.62 -2.42
N LYS A 117 -20.02 -12.80 -1.90
CA LYS A 117 -19.21 -14.00 -2.03
C LYS A 117 -18.99 -14.40 -3.49
N GLU A 118 -20.02 -14.33 -4.32
CA GLU A 118 -19.89 -14.62 -5.76
C GLU A 118 -18.93 -13.64 -6.45
N LEU A 119 -19.10 -12.34 -6.20
CA LEU A 119 -18.20 -11.28 -6.69
C LEU A 119 -16.74 -11.54 -6.30
N LEU A 120 -16.51 -11.80 -5.01
CA LEU A 120 -15.17 -12.02 -4.46
C LEU A 120 -14.53 -13.29 -4.99
N LYS A 121 -15.29 -14.38 -5.14
CA LYS A 121 -14.79 -15.63 -5.75
C LYS A 121 -14.40 -15.43 -7.21
N SER A 122 -15.21 -14.67 -7.97
CA SER A 122 -14.90 -14.31 -9.36
C SER A 122 -13.58 -13.53 -9.44
N ALA A 123 -13.48 -12.43 -8.68
CA ALA A 123 -12.28 -11.60 -8.65
C ALA A 123 -11.03 -12.39 -8.20
N HIS A 124 -11.16 -13.24 -7.18
CA HIS A 124 -10.07 -14.10 -6.71
C HIS A 124 -9.59 -15.07 -7.80
N ALA A 125 -10.52 -15.74 -8.49
CA ALA A 125 -10.16 -16.70 -9.54
C ALA A 125 -9.44 -16.01 -10.70
N GLU A 126 -9.93 -14.85 -11.14
CA GLU A 126 -9.31 -14.08 -12.23
C GLU A 126 -7.92 -13.56 -11.85
N LEU A 127 -7.78 -12.99 -10.64
CA LEU A 127 -6.50 -12.48 -10.17
C LEU A 127 -5.47 -13.61 -9.94
N LEU A 128 -5.92 -14.76 -9.44
CA LEU A 128 -5.06 -15.93 -9.26
C LEU A 128 -4.56 -16.43 -10.63
N ALA A 129 -5.45 -16.57 -11.61
CA ALA A 129 -5.08 -16.98 -12.96
C ALA A 129 -4.07 -16.00 -13.60
N TYR A 130 -4.27 -14.69 -13.42
CA TYR A 130 -3.31 -13.67 -13.85
C TYR A 130 -1.94 -13.83 -13.18
N THR A 131 -1.92 -14.01 -11.86
CA THR A 131 -0.68 -14.13 -11.08
C THR A 131 0.07 -15.41 -11.43
N GLU A 132 -0.63 -16.52 -11.60
CA GLU A 132 -0.05 -17.80 -12.06
C GLU A 132 0.51 -17.68 -13.47
N ALA A 133 -0.22 -17.03 -14.39
CA ALA A 133 0.26 -16.80 -15.75
C ALA A 133 1.57 -16.01 -15.76
N ILE A 134 1.70 -14.98 -14.93
CA ILE A 134 2.95 -14.20 -14.78
C ILE A 134 4.07 -15.08 -14.22
N ASN A 135 3.80 -15.85 -13.17
CA ASN A 135 4.81 -16.70 -12.54
C ASN A 135 5.32 -17.82 -13.46
N GLN A 136 4.50 -18.25 -14.42
CA GLN A 136 4.88 -19.24 -15.43
C GLN A 136 5.71 -18.65 -16.58
N LEU A 137 5.79 -17.32 -16.72
CA LEU A 137 6.59 -16.70 -17.78
C LEU A 137 8.08 -16.99 -17.58
N ALA A 138 8.71 -17.52 -18.64
CA ALA A 138 10.15 -17.74 -18.63
C ALA A 138 10.91 -16.40 -18.57
N ILE A 139 11.85 -16.31 -17.62
CA ILE A 139 12.73 -15.14 -17.51
C ILE A 139 13.61 -15.06 -18.76
N ARG A 140 13.41 -14.01 -19.56
CA ARG A 140 14.22 -13.76 -20.76
C ARG A 140 15.56 -13.16 -20.36
N HIS A 141 16.66 -13.78 -20.81
CA HIS A 141 18.02 -13.30 -20.54
C HIS A 141 18.28 -11.89 -21.09
N GLU A 142 17.62 -11.51 -22.18
CA GLU A 142 17.72 -10.18 -22.82
C GLU A 142 17.18 -9.05 -21.95
N LEU A 143 16.22 -9.35 -21.08
CA LEU A 143 15.64 -8.39 -20.13
C LEU A 143 16.44 -8.30 -18.82
N ARG A 144 17.55 -9.04 -18.69
CA ARG A 144 18.48 -8.77 -17.59
C ARG A 144 19.12 -7.41 -17.86
N PRO A 145 19.02 -6.45 -16.92
CA PRO A 145 19.77 -5.21 -17.04
C PRO A 145 21.23 -5.54 -17.32
N PRO A 146 21.87 -4.94 -18.36
CA PRO A 146 23.29 -5.13 -18.67
C PRO A 146 24.20 -4.47 -17.62
N ILE A 147 23.63 -4.13 -16.46
CA ILE A 147 24.31 -3.58 -15.31
C ILE A 147 25.11 -4.71 -14.67
N PRO A 148 26.46 -4.66 -14.70
CA PRO A 148 27.30 -5.62 -14.00
C PRO A 148 26.85 -5.71 -12.54
N GLU A 149 26.83 -6.92 -11.99
CA GLU A 149 26.37 -7.21 -10.62
C GLU A 149 27.02 -6.29 -9.56
N ARG A 150 28.28 -5.89 -9.81
CA ARG A 150 29.02 -4.89 -9.03
C ARG A 150 28.32 -3.53 -8.94
N ILE A 151 27.76 -3.03 -10.03
CA ILE A 151 27.06 -1.73 -10.04
C ILE A 151 25.74 -1.84 -9.27
N ARG A 152 25.00 -2.95 -9.41
CA ARG A 152 23.80 -3.20 -8.59
C ARG A 152 24.12 -3.17 -7.10
N HIS A 153 25.17 -3.90 -6.70
CA HIS A 153 25.64 -3.93 -5.32
C HIS A 153 26.04 -2.53 -4.83
N SER A 154 26.71 -1.73 -5.67
CA SER A 154 27.08 -0.35 -5.31
C SER A 154 25.89 0.58 -5.12
N VAL A 155 24.83 0.42 -5.93
CA VAL A 155 23.59 1.19 -5.79
C VAL A 155 22.85 0.80 -4.51
N THR A 156 22.78 -0.50 -4.21
CA THR A 156 22.19 -1.00 -2.96
C THR A 156 22.96 -0.47 -1.75
N LEU A 157 24.29 -0.57 -1.74
CA LEU A 157 25.14 -0.05 -0.67
C LEU A 157 24.96 1.47 -0.46
N LYS A 158 24.82 2.23 -1.55
CA LYS A 158 24.56 3.67 -1.46
C LYS A 158 23.20 3.96 -0.83
N LYS A 159 22.14 3.27 -1.26
CA LYS A 159 20.80 3.39 -0.65
C LYS A 159 20.81 2.99 0.82
N GLU A 160 21.48 1.91 1.19
CA GLU A 160 21.63 1.49 2.59
C GLU A 160 22.38 2.52 3.44
N ARG A 161 23.37 3.20 2.86
CA ARG A 161 24.06 4.30 3.52
C ARG A 161 23.13 5.50 3.71
N GLU A 162 22.41 5.92 2.68
CA GLU A 162 21.45 7.04 2.76
C GLU A 162 20.34 6.75 3.80
N MET A 163 19.81 5.51 3.84
CA MET A 163 18.85 5.10 4.86
C MET A 163 19.43 5.10 6.28
N ARG A 164 20.69 4.67 6.46
CA ARG A 164 21.38 4.76 7.76
C ARG A 164 21.52 6.21 8.22
N GLU A 165 21.98 7.09 7.33
CA GLU A 165 22.13 8.51 7.64
C GLU A 165 20.78 9.17 8.00
N ALA A 166 19.70 8.83 7.29
CA ALA A 166 18.35 9.30 7.63
C ALA A 166 17.88 8.76 8.99
N ARG A 167 18.16 7.49 9.29
CA ARG A 167 17.82 6.86 10.57
C ARG A 167 18.60 7.49 11.72
N ASP A 168 19.90 7.70 11.58
CA ASP A 168 20.72 8.33 12.63
C ASP A 168 20.21 9.74 12.96
N LYS A 169 19.77 10.52 11.96
CA LYS A 169 19.12 11.84 12.18
C LYS A 169 17.77 11.74 12.90
N ALA A 170 16.96 10.74 12.60
CA ALA A 170 15.69 10.52 13.29
C ALA A 170 15.92 10.10 14.75
N ASP A 171 16.94 9.28 14.95
CA ASP A 171 17.39 8.75 16.24
C ASP A 171 17.88 9.87 17.18
N GLU A 172 18.54 10.93 16.67
CA GLU A 172 18.94 12.12 17.44
C GLU A 172 17.76 12.81 18.17
N GLN A 173 16.56 12.76 17.57
CA GLN A 173 15.34 13.35 18.14
C GLN A 173 14.62 12.42 19.13
N SER A 174 15.09 11.18 19.31
CA SER A 174 14.46 10.19 20.17
C SER A 174 14.84 10.38 21.65
N ILE A 175 13.85 10.74 22.46
CA ILE A 175 14.00 10.91 23.92
C ILE A 175 14.55 9.63 24.58
N PHE A 176 14.12 8.45 24.11
CA PHE A 176 14.61 7.17 24.64
C PHE A 176 16.09 6.94 24.36
N GLN A 177 16.60 7.38 23.20
CA GLN A 177 18.02 7.24 22.89
C GLN A 177 18.91 8.24 23.64
N GLN A 178 18.36 9.37 24.09
CA GLN A 178 19.09 10.35 24.90
C GLN A 178 19.28 9.89 26.36
N ILE A 179 18.39 9.01 26.86
CA ILE A 179 18.42 8.52 28.24
C ILE A 179 19.16 7.18 28.36
N CYS A 180 19.21 6.39 27.28
CA CYS A 180 19.86 5.08 27.25
C CYS A 180 21.29 5.14 26.68
N ILE A 181 22.22 4.36 27.25
CA ILE A 181 23.59 4.24 26.74
C ILE A 181 23.61 3.38 25.47
N ARG A 182 24.10 3.93 24.36
CA ARG A 182 24.26 3.19 23.08
C ARG A 182 25.58 2.41 23.09
N ILE A 183 25.52 1.10 23.28
CA ILE A 183 26.68 0.20 23.16
C ILE A 183 26.79 -0.24 21.69
N GLN A 184 27.84 0.21 20.99
CA GLN A 184 28.09 -0.22 19.60
C GLN A 184 28.72 -1.62 19.59
N LEU A 185 27.94 -2.62 19.15
CA LEU A 185 28.44 -3.97 18.92
C LEU A 185 28.89 -4.12 17.47
N LYS A 186 30.15 -4.51 17.26
CA LYS A 186 30.69 -4.78 15.91
C LYS A 186 30.24 -6.14 15.36
N ALA A 187 30.01 -7.11 16.25
CA ALA A 187 29.54 -8.47 15.94
C ALA A 187 29.01 -9.15 17.21
N GLY A 188 28.28 -10.25 17.05
CA GLY A 188 27.78 -11.08 18.16
C GLY A 188 26.25 -11.18 18.21
N THR A 189 25.73 -12.05 19.07
CA THR A 189 24.30 -12.32 19.24
C THR A 189 23.71 -11.71 20.53
N GLY A 190 24.53 -11.02 21.33
CA GLY A 190 24.13 -10.42 22.59
C GLY A 190 25.21 -9.56 23.23
N SER A 191 24.84 -8.89 24.32
CA SER A 191 25.74 -8.13 25.20
C SER A 191 25.52 -8.53 26.65
N PHE A 192 26.53 -8.41 27.48
CA PHE A 192 26.44 -8.53 28.92
C PHE A 192 27.19 -7.37 29.55
N SER A 193 26.84 -7.03 30.78
CA SER A 193 27.56 -6.02 31.57
C SER A 193 28.07 -6.66 32.85
N ILE A 194 29.22 -6.19 33.32
CA ILE A 194 29.81 -6.60 34.60
C ILE A 194 29.74 -5.39 35.53
N TYR A 195 29.20 -5.58 36.73
CA TYR A 195 29.13 -4.55 37.75
C TYR A 195 29.62 -5.14 39.08
N GLY A 196 30.75 -4.63 39.60
CA GLY A 196 31.44 -5.28 40.70
C GLY A 196 32.05 -6.63 40.29
N ASP A 197 31.88 -7.66 41.13
CA ASP A 197 32.31 -9.05 40.88
C ASP A 197 31.20 -9.94 40.26
N GLU A 198 30.05 -9.37 39.91
CA GLU A 198 28.92 -10.11 39.34
C GLU A 198 28.74 -9.84 37.85
N VAL A 199 28.57 -10.93 37.08
CA VAL A 199 28.26 -10.88 35.65
C VAL A 199 26.75 -10.81 35.49
N GLY A 200 26.25 -9.74 34.87
CA GLY A 200 24.84 -9.56 34.58
C GLY A 200 24.31 -10.54 33.51
N PRO A 201 22.98 -10.69 33.40
CA PRO A 201 22.36 -11.57 32.42
C PRO A 201 22.70 -11.16 30.98
N ILE A 202 22.80 -12.15 30.08
CA ILE A 202 23.07 -11.92 28.66
C ILE A 202 21.82 -11.34 28.00
N ASN A 203 21.91 -10.08 27.56
CA ASN A 203 20.92 -9.43 26.71
C ASN A 203 21.14 -9.86 25.26
N ARG A 204 20.30 -10.78 24.77
CA ARG A 204 20.33 -11.19 23.36
C ARG A 204 19.80 -10.09 22.46
N LEU A 205 20.40 -9.94 21.29
CA LEU A 205 19.96 -8.99 20.29
C LEU A 205 18.64 -9.46 19.68
N GLY A 206 17.63 -8.60 19.75
CA GLY A 206 16.40 -8.74 18.98
C GLY A 206 16.57 -8.17 17.58
N SER A 207 16.05 -8.86 16.57
CA SER A 207 15.89 -8.27 15.24
C SER A 207 14.57 -7.52 15.20
N HIS A 208 14.62 -6.25 14.79
CA HIS A 208 13.43 -5.48 14.43
C HIS A 208 13.48 -5.24 12.92
N SER A 209 12.66 -5.97 12.18
CA SER A 209 12.44 -5.74 10.75
C SER A 209 11.08 -5.08 10.55
N TYR A 210 11.02 -4.14 9.63
CA TYR A 210 9.77 -3.56 9.14
C TYR A 210 9.72 -3.74 7.62
N SER A 211 8.57 -4.18 7.12
CA SER A 211 8.31 -4.36 5.70
C SER A 211 7.14 -3.46 5.30
N ILE A 212 7.27 -2.85 4.12
CA ILE A 212 6.21 -2.08 3.48
C ILE A 212 5.98 -2.70 2.11
N THR A 213 4.72 -2.88 1.74
CA THR A 213 4.36 -3.26 0.39
C THR A 213 4.33 -2.01 -0.51
N LEU A 214 4.90 -2.13 -1.70
CA LEU A 214 4.84 -1.10 -2.73
C LEU A 214 4.02 -1.62 -3.92
N PRO A 215 3.29 -0.73 -4.62
CA PRO A 215 2.56 -1.13 -5.83
C PRO A 215 3.52 -1.68 -6.89
N ALA A 216 3.16 -2.79 -7.53
CA ALA A 216 4.00 -3.44 -8.54
C ALA A 216 4.39 -2.50 -9.69
N GLN A 217 3.46 -1.69 -10.19
CA GLN A 217 3.74 -0.71 -11.26
C GLN A 217 4.77 0.33 -10.84
N TYR A 218 4.70 0.82 -9.61
CA TYR A 218 5.69 1.76 -9.07
C TYR A 218 7.11 1.15 -9.02
N VAL A 219 7.22 -0.15 -8.80
CA VAL A 219 8.52 -0.85 -8.78
C VAL A 219 9.04 -1.15 -10.19
N ILE A 220 8.16 -1.53 -11.11
CA ILE A 220 8.52 -1.95 -12.48
C ILE A 220 8.77 -0.75 -13.39
N ASP A 221 7.86 0.22 -13.41
CA ASP A 221 7.90 1.43 -14.22
C ASP A 221 7.35 2.64 -13.43
N PRO A 222 8.18 3.26 -12.58
CA PRO A 222 7.75 4.38 -11.75
C PRO A 222 7.34 5.61 -12.56
N LEU A 223 7.88 5.80 -13.77
CA LEU A 223 7.54 6.95 -14.60
C LEU A 223 6.13 6.77 -15.17
N ASN A 224 5.83 5.60 -15.72
CA ASN A 224 4.50 5.32 -16.25
C ASN A 224 3.44 5.30 -15.14
N ASP A 225 3.77 4.79 -13.94
CA ASP A 225 2.88 4.85 -12.78
C ASP A 225 2.54 6.30 -12.39
N GLU A 226 3.53 7.21 -12.34
CA GLU A 226 3.27 8.62 -12.04
C GLU A 226 2.47 9.33 -13.14
N ILE A 227 2.74 9.04 -14.42
CA ILE A 227 1.96 9.58 -15.54
C ILE A 227 0.50 9.12 -15.44
N THR A 228 0.28 7.81 -15.26
CA THR A 228 -1.06 7.22 -15.15
C THR A 228 -1.82 7.81 -13.96
N LYS A 229 -1.17 7.91 -12.79
CA LYS A 229 -1.79 8.54 -11.62
C LYS A 229 -2.08 10.01 -11.85
N LEU A 230 -1.19 10.76 -12.50
CA LEU A 230 -1.43 12.16 -12.82
C LEU A 230 -2.66 12.32 -13.72
N GLU A 231 -2.82 11.49 -14.75
CA GLU A 231 -4.01 11.48 -15.61
C GLU A 231 -5.29 11.21 -14.81
N LEU A 232 -5.27 10.20 -13.92
CA LEU A 232 -6.39 9.90 -13.03
C LEU A 232 -6.72 11.05 -12.07
N ARG A 233 -5.70 11.79 -11.60
CA ARG A 233 -5.89 12.99 -10.74
C ARG A 233 -6.45 14.18 -11.52
N LEU A 234 -6.19 14.25 -12.83
CA LEU A 234 -6.62 15.34 -13.73
C LEU A 234 -7.95 15.07 -14.45
N ALA A 235 -8.43 13.84 -14.43
CA ALA A 235 -9.71 13.45 -15.02
C ALA A 235 -10.85 14.37 -14.53
N LYS A 236 -11.87 14.55 -15.37
CA LYS A 236 -13.10 15.27 -15.06
C LYS A 236 -14.31 14.34 -15.13
N ARG A 237 -15.44 14.79 -14.59
CA ARG A 237 -16.72 14.11 -14.74
C ARG A 237 -17.12 14.10 -16.21
N GLY A 238 -17.49 12.94 -16.73
CA GLY A 238 -17.87 12.75 -18.13
C GLY A 238 -16.72 12.42 -19.10
N ASP A 239 -15.47 12.42 -18.65
CA ASP A 239 -14.36 11.95 -19.48
C ASP A 239 -14.46 10.43 -19.70
N GLU A 240 -14.22 9.95 -20.93
CA GLU A 240 -14.20 8.52 -21.25
C GLU A 240 -13.06 7.76 -20.58
#